data_AF-S9Q3X6-F1
#
_entry.id   AF-S9Q3X6-F1
#
_cell.length_a   1.000
_cell.length_b   1.000
_cell.length_c   1.000
_cell.angle_alpha   90.00
_cell.angle_beta   90.00
_cell.angle_gamma   90.00
#
_symmetry.space_group_name_H-M   'P 1'
#
loop_
_entity.id
_entity.type
_entity.pdbx_description
1 polymer ?
#
loop_
_entity_poly.entity_id
_entity_poly.type
_entity_poly.pdbx_seq_one_letter_code
_entity_poly.pdbx_strand_id
1 'polypeptide(L)'
;MLPLQRWLSSDEAAAYLRPYTAFRRVGARIGMDVDPQVLSFGSNNSGAGLFTGGRVPSLSLVNPKGSTFIEGDLYVDGWLENPGGLVFVRGNLMAQTLYTSGYLVVLGELRVRRLFGEDEPLGTYVFGDAYVESAIFNHNHPFDVWGKAELGDLVHDETHGREAVRERLAAQGVLSSPRYEDFLVDVQMGLRNQAERWGSLPEDWVARKYTPKPGDIDAGKLPPPRLGVVLELERWLATTQLTQRQQLEELRAHWRSRLTDAEVRPEATRIIRKAINSKKLAEERDALLRTLD
;
A
#
# COMPACT_ATOMS: atom_id res chain seq x y z
N MET A 1 5.97 15.18 -9.23
CA MET A 1 5.84 14.66 -7.85
C MET A 1 4.39 14.74 -7.42
N LEU A 2 3.91 13.76 -6.66
CA LEU A 2 2.55 13.79 -6.10
C LEU A 2 2.49 14.66 -4.83
N PRO A 3 1.35 15.33 -4.54
CA PRO A 3 1.18 16.05 -3.28
C PRO A 3 1.17 15.10 -2.09
N LEU A 4 2.17 15.21 -1.20
CA LEU A 4 2.18 14.51 0.09
C LEU A 4 1.11 15.12 1.00
N GLN A 5 0.20 14.30 1.50
CA GLN A 5 -0.76 14.70 2.53
C GLN A 5 -0.13 14.62 3.91
N ARG A 6 0.45 13.46 4.25
CA ARG A 6 1.16 13.25 5.52
C ARG A 6 2.03 12.00 5.51
N TRP A 7 2.94 11.94 6.46
CA TRP A 7 3.63 10.69 6.79
C TRP A 7 2.83 9.90 7.83
N LEU A 8 2.69 8.60 7.60
CA LEU A 8 2.12 7.63 8.51
C LEU A 8 3.25 6.92 9.26
N SER A 9 3.07 6.73 10.56
CA SER A 9 3.82 5.73 11.33
C SER A 9 3.48 4.31 10.84
N SER A 10 4.29 3.31 11.23
CA SER A 10 3.98 1.91 10.87
C SER A 10 2.60 1.48 11.38
N ASP A 11 2.23 1.85 12.61
CA ASP A 11 0.93 1.49 13.19
C ASP A 11 -0.24 2.13 12.43
N GLU A 12 -0.09 3.40 12.02
CA GLU A 12 -1.09 4.08 11.20
C GLU A 12 -1.20 3.48 9.80
N ALA A 13 -0.07 3.12 9.20
CA ALA A 13 -0.06 2.46 7.89
C ALA A 13 -0.68 1.04 7.97
N ALA A 14 -0.43 0.28 9.04
CA ALA A 14 -1.09 -1.00 9.28
C ALA A 14 -2.60 -0.83 9.53
N ALA A 15 -2.99 0.21 10.27
CA ALA A 15 -4.40 0.53 10.49
C ALA A 15 -5.10 0.92 9.19
N TYR A 16 -4.42 1.67 8.32
CA TYR A 16 -4.92 2.08 7.00
C TYR A 16 -5.18 0.89 6.08
N LEU A 17 -4.30 -0.12 6.11
CA LEU A 17 -4.47 -1.33 5.30
C LEU A 17 -5.40 -2.37 5.93
N ARG A 18 -5.72 -2.25 7.22
CA ARG A 18 -6.54 -3.24 7.97
C ARG A 18 -7.88 -3.59 7.31
N PRO A 19 -8.67 -2.64 6.77
CA PRO A 19 -9.93 -2.98 6.12
C PRO A 19 -9.76 -3.90 4.90
N TYR A 20 -8.59 -3.84 4.27
CA TYR A 20 -8.23 -4.60 3.08
C TYR A 20 -7.62 -5.97 3.41
N THR A 21 -7.54 -6.34 4.69
CA THR A 21 -7.12 -7.69 5.12
C THR A 21 -8.05 -8.80 4.64
N ALA A 22 -9.31 -8.48 4.32
CA ALA A 22 -10.24 -9.45 3.75
C ALA A 22 -9.76 -9.98 2.38
N PHE A 23 -8.95 -9.21 1.66
CA PHE A 23 -8.34 -9.62 0.40
C PHE A 23 -7.39 -10.82 0.56
N ARG A 24 -6.83 -11.05 1.75
CA ARG A 24 -6.01 -12.22 2.08
C ARG A 24 -6.72 -13.55 1.85
N ARG A 25 -8.05 -13.60 1.96
CA ARG A 25 -8.82 -14.86 1.90
C ARG A 25 -9.15 -15.32 0.48
N VAL A 26 -9.03 -14.43 -0.51
CA VAL A 26 -9.51 -14.69 -1.88
C VAL A 26 -8.35 -15.04 -2.83
N GLY A 27 -7.12 -14.63 -2.51
CA GLY A 27 -5.93 -14.82 -3.35
C GLY A 27 -5.19 -16.14 -3.11
N ALA A 28 -5.91 -17.26 -3.02
CA ALA A 28 -5.41 -18.55 -2.55
C ALA A 28 -4.32 -19.23 -3.40
N ARG A 29 -3.72 -18.56 -4.40
CA ARG A 29 -2.72 -19.18 -5.30
C ARG A 29 -1.29 -19.07 -4.83
N ILE A 30 -0.90 -18.01 -4.14
CA ILE A 30 0.47 -17.82 -3.66
C ILE A 30 0.36 -17.14 -2.30
N GLY A 31 1.18 -17.54 -1.33
CA GLY A 31 1.17 -17.10 0.06
C GLY A 31 1.44 -15.60 0.27
N MET A 32 0.57 -14.78 -0.29
CA MET A 32 0.50 -13.35 -0.08
C MET A 32 -0.14 -13.15 1.29
N ASP A 33 0.68 -13.21 2.33
CA ASP A 33 0.36 -12.48 3.54
C ASP A 33 0.40 -10.99 3.15
N VAL A 34 -0.73 -10.47 2.64
CA VAL A 34 -1.09 -9.04 2.61
C VAL A 34 -1.23 -8.60 4.07
N ASP A 35 -0.17 -8.79 4.84
CA ASP A 35 -0.17 -8.45 6.22
C ASP A 35 -0.02 -6.95 6.30
N PRO A 36 -1.04 -6.20 6.75
CA PRO A 36 -0.90 -4.77 6.95
C PRO A 36 0.35 -4.42 7.74
N GLN A 37 0.84 -5.31 8.61
CA GLN A 37 2.13 -5.16 9.27
C GLN A 37 3.29 -5.31 8.28
N VAL A 38 3.40 -6.41 7.54
CA VAL A 38 4.47 -6.60 6.51
C VAL A 38 4.46 -5.48 5.47
N LEU A 39 3.27 -5.03 5.08
CA LEU A 39 3.00 -3.98 4.12
C LEU A 39 3.24 -2.56 4.68
N SER A 40 2.98 -2.33 5.97
CA SER A 40 3.23 -1.03 6.63
C SER A 40 4.67 -0.85 7.10
N PHE A 41 5.37 -1.95 7.37
CA PHE A 41 6.74 -1.90 7.83
C PHE A 41 7.69 -1.48 6.69
N GLY A 42 7.36 -1.83 5.44
CA GLY A 42 8.37 -1.82 4.38
C GLY A 42 9.57 -2.67 4.80
N SER A 43 10.66 -2.65 4.03
CA SER A 43 11.83 -3.46 4.35
C SER A 43 12.50 -3.11 5.70
N ASN A 44 12.09 -2.04 6.41
CA ASN A 44 12.80 -1.46 7.56
C ASN A 44 11.92 -0.78 8.65
N ASN A 45 10.68 -1.22 8.87
CA ASN A 45 9.76 -0.68 9.90
C ASN A 45 9.51 0.86 9.86
N SER A 46 9.54 1.50 8.68
CA SER A 46 9.66 2.96 8.59
C SER A 46 8.37 3.74 8.34
N GLY A 47 7.24 3.05 8.09
CA GLY A 47 5.91 3.65 7.93
C GLY A 47 5.52 3.85 6.47
N ALA A 48 4.73 4.89 6.17
CA ALA A 48 4.33 5.17 4.80
C ALA A 48 4.18 6.67 4.50
N GLY A 49 4.33 7.06 3.25
CA GLY A 49 3.87 8.37 2.77
C GLY A 49 2.47 8.25 2.21
N LEU A 50 1.53 9.09 2.67
CA LEU A 50 0.19 9.20 2.11
C LEU A 50 0.15 10.39 1.15
N PHE A 51 -0.12 10.13 -0.12
CA PHE A 51 -0.16 11.09 -1.21
C PHE A 51 -1.56 11.20 -1.78
N THR A 52 -1.87 12.36 -2.36
CA THR A 52 -3.06 12.52 -3.20
C THR A 52 -2.73 12.07 -4.61
N GLY A 53 -3.61 11.28 -5.21
CA GLY A 53 -3.59 10.98 -6.64
C GLY A 53 -3.75 12.24 -7.49
N GLY A 54 -3.56 12.09 -8.79
CA GLY A 54 -3.60 13.18 -9.75
C GLY A 54 -2.94 12.80 -11.07
N ARG A 55 -2.80 13.78 -11.96
CA ARG A 55 -2.10 13.63 -13.24
C ARG A 55 -0.69 14.18 -13.12
N VAL A 56 0.31 13.39 -13.53
CA VAL A 56 1.73 13.79 -13.55
C VAL A 56 2.41 13.35 -14.85
N PRO A 57 3.47 14.05 -15.32
CA PRO A 57 4.20 13.65 -16.52
C PRO A 57 4.86 12.27 -16.41
N SER A 58 5.70 12.08 -15.39
CA SER A 58 6.35 10.81 -15.06
C SER A 58 6.58 10.72 -13.56
N LEU A 59 6.74 9.51 -13.03
CA LEU A 59 6.85 9.30 -11.59
C LEU A 59 7.72 8.09 -11.24
N SER A 60 8.73 8.32 -10.40
CA SER A 60 9.44 7.26 -9.69
C SER A 60 9.02 7.27 -8.22
N LEU A 61 8.46 6.16 -7.73
CA LEU A 61 7.92 6.02 -6.39
C LEU A 61 8.99 5.57 -5.39
N VAL A 62 10.09 6.31 -5.33
CA VAL A 62 11.15 6.07 -4.33
C VAL A 62 10.72 6.69 -3.00
N ASN A 63 10.44 5.86 -2.01
CA ASN A 63 10.00 6.32 -0.69
C ASN A 63 11.02 5.96 0.40
N PRO A 64 11.60 6.96 1.09
CA PRO A 64 12.57 6.71 2.16
C PRO A 64 11.97 5.98 3.37
N LYS A 65 10.63 5.94 3.50
CA LYS A 65 9.90 5.20 4.54
C LYS A 65 9.39 3.83 4.09
N GLY A 66 9.81 3.35 2.92
CA GLY A 66 9.48 2.01 2.44
C GLY A 66 8.13 1.89 1.72
N SER A 67 7.05 2.49 2.23
CA SER A 67 5.71 2.33 1.64
C SER A 67 5.08 3.65 1.16
N THR A 68 4.38 3.61 0.02
CA THR A 68 3.70 4.73 -0.63
C THR A 68 2.22 4.44 -0.80
N PHE A 69 1.37 5.23 -0.17
CA PHE A 69 -0.09 5.13 -0.29
C PHE A 69 -0.61 6.32 -1.09
N ILE A 70 -1.52 6.07 -2.03
CA ILE A 70 -2.05 7.08 -2.93
C ILE A 70 -3.57 7.04 -2.85
N GLU A 71 -4.18 8.15 -2.45
CA GLU A 71 -5.64 8.33 -2.38
C GLU A 71 -6.17 9.01 -3.63
N GLY A 72 -7.05 8.33 -4.36
CA GLY A 72 -7.61 8.78 -5.63
C GLY A 72 -6.86 8.25 -6.84
N ASP A 73 -7.37 8.61 -8.03
CA ASP A 73 -6.84 8.14 -9.31
C ASP A 73 -5.43 8.70 -9.57
N LEU A 74 -4.54 7.84 -10.06
CA LEU A 74 -3.19 8.20 -10.49
C LEU A 74 -3.07 8.05 -12.01
N TYR A 75 -2.83 9.17 -12.69
CA TYR A 75 -2.60 9.22 -14.14
C TYR A 75 -1.15 9.67 -14.39
N VAL A 76 -0.39 8.86 -15.11
CA VAL A 76 1.00 9.14 -15.44
C VAL A 76 1.14 9.20 -16.95
N ASP A 77 1.34 10.41 -17.49
CA ASP A 77 1.37 10.65 -18.93
C ASP A 77 2.47 9.87 -19.65
N GLY A 78 3.58 9.61 -18.97
CA GLY A 78 4.71 8.84 -19.45
C GLY A 78 4.91 7.57 -18.61
N TRP A 79 6.03 7.54 -17.88
CA TRP A 79 6.48 6.34 -17.19
C TRP A 79 6.25 6.39 -15.68
N LEU A 80 5.85 5.25 -15.13
CA LEU A 80 5.75 4.99 -13.70
C LEU A 80 6.73 3.90 -13.28
N GLU A 81 7.49 4.17 -12.24
CA GLU A 81 8.43 3.20 -11.65
C GLU A 81 8.10 2.98 -10.17
N ASN A 82 7.99 1.72 -9.79
CA ASN A 82 8.01 1.23 -8.43
C ASN A 82 9.30 0.40 -8.23
N PRO A 83 10.44 1.02 -7.95
CA PRO A 83 11.72 0.32 -7.85
C PRO A 83 11.87 -0.52 -6.58
N GLY A 84 10.86 -0.54 -5.70
CA GLY A 84 10.85 -1.37 -4.49
C GLY A 84 9.93 -0.81 -3.42
N GLY A 85 9.67 -1.63 -2.40
CA GLY A 85 8.72 -1.31 -1.32
C GLY A 85 7.28 -1.58 -1.73
N LEU A 86 6.33 -1.07 -0.93
CA LEU A 86 4.90 -1.20 -1.21
C LEU A 86 4.35 0.09 -1.81
N VAL A 87 3.68 -0.04 -2.94
CA VAL A 87 2.81 0.98 -3.50
C VAL A 87 1.37 0.51 -3.38
N PHE A 88 0.53 1.29 -2.70
CA PHE A 88 -0.90 1.04 -2.58
C PHE A 88 -1.67 2.21 -3.16
N VAL A 89 -2.43 1.97 -4.24
CA VAL A 89 -3.26 2.96 -4.92
C VAL A 89 -4.72 2.68 -4.61
N ARG A 90 -5.38 3.60 -3.91
CA ARG A 90 -6.83 3.57 -3.69
C ARG A 90 -7.53 4.41 -4.75
N GLY A 91 -7.60 3.85 -5.94
CA GLY A 91 -8.09 4.50 -7.14
C GLY A 91 -7.64 3.73 -8.38
N ASN A 92 -7.93 4.30 -9.55
CA ASN A 92 -7.40 3.79 -10.80
C ASN A 92 -5.91 4.14 -10.94
N LEU A 93 -5.15 3.27 -11.59
CA LEU A 93 -3.76 3.51 -11.97
C LEU A 93 -3.62 3.43 -13.49
N MET A 94 -3.19 4.53 -14.11
CA MET A 94 -3.01 4.62 -15.55
C MET A 94 -1.64 5.17 -15.89
N ALA A 95 -0.92 4.50 -16.79
CA ALA A 95 0.39 4.95 -17.27
C ALA A 95 0.66 4.45 -18.69
N GLN A 96 1.58 5.08 -19.43
CA GLN A 96 2.06 4.48 -20.68
C GLN A 96 2.88 3.23 -20.37
N THR A 97 3.86 3.36 -19.48
CA THR A 97 4.72 2.27 -19.05
C THR A 97 4.76 2.17 -17.53
N LEU A 98 4.78 0.94 -17.03
CA LEU A 98 4.93 0.62 -15.62
C LEU A 98 6.08 -0.38 -15.45
N TYR A 99 7.09 0.03 -14.69
CA TYR A 99 8.11 -0.86 -14.15
C TYR A 99 7.83 -1.08 -12.67
N THR A 100 7.79 -2.32 -12.21
CA THR A 100 7.63 -2.63 -10.79
C THR A 100 8.54 -3.77 -10.38
N SER A 101 9.37 -3.52 -9.38
CA SER A 101 10.17 -4.50 -8.63
C SER A 101 9.80 -4.49 -7.14
N GLY A 102 8.62 -3.97 -6.83
CA GLY A 102 8.05 -3.89 -5.49
C GLY A 102 6.63 -4.44 -5.46
N TYR A 103 6.01 -4.44 -4.28
CA TYR A 103 4.57 -4.71 -4.18
C TYR A 103 3.79 -3.56 -4.79
N LEU A 104 2.89 -3.87 -5.71
CA LEU A 104 1.94 -2.91 -6.25
C LEU A 104 0.52 -3.42 -6.00
N VAL A 105 -0.28 -2.64 -5.29
CA VAL A 105 -1.69 -2.95 -5.02
C VAL A 105 -2.54 -1.81 -5.56
N VAL A 106 -3.51 -2.13 -6.41
CA VAL A 106 -4.44 -1.17 -7.01
C VAL A 106 -5.87 -1.54 -6.65
N LEU A 107 -6.55 -0.68 -5.90
CA LEU A 107 -7.97 -0.82 -5.59
C LEU A 107 -8.81 -0.04 -6.60
N GLY A 108 -8.74 -0.47 -7.85
CA GLY A 108 -9.36 0.18 -8.98
C GLY A 108 -8.95 -0.49 -10.28
N GLU A 109 -9.08 0.22 -11.39
CA GLU A 109 -8.61 -0.23 -12.70
C GLU A 109 -7.10 -0.01 -12.84
N LEU A 110 -6.37 -1.02 -13.30
CA LEU A 110 -5.01 -0.85 -13.84
C LEU A 110 -5.08 -0.78 -15.36
N ARG A 111 -4.54 0.28 -15.96
CA ARG A 111 -4.44 0.38 -17.41
C ARG A 111 -3.06 0.88 -17.82
N VAL A 112 -2.30 0.03 -18.51
CA VAL A 112 -0.97 0.37 -18.98
C VAL A 112 -0.71 -0.18 -20.37
N ARG A 113 0.09 0.50 -21.19
CA ARG A 113 0.49 -0.09 -22.48
C ARG A 113 1.54 -1.17 -22.25
N ARG A 114 2.55 -0.86 -21.45
CA ARG A 114 3.61 -1.82 -21.13
C ARG A 114 3.82 -1.97 -19.65
N LEU A 115 3.81 -3.20 -19.21
CA LEU A 115 4.12 -3.58 -17.85
C LEU A 115 5.36 -4.47 -17.85
N PHE A 116 6.32 -4.12 -17.02
CA PHE A 116 7.44 -4.98 -16.66
C PHE A 116 7.41 -5.23 -15.15
N GLY A 117 7.11 -6.47 -14.77
CA GLY A 117 7.15 -6.93 -13.39
C GLY A 117 8.43 -7.73 -13.15
N GLU A 118 9.17 -7.35 -12.13
CA GLU A 118 10.44 -7.94 -11.70
C GLU A 118 10.28 -8.40 -10.24
N ASP A 119 11.01 -9.44 -9.85
CA ASP A 119 11.28 -9.81 -8.44
C ASP A 119 10.20 -10.65 -7.73
N GLU A 120 10.47 -11.94 -7.50
CA GLU A 120 9.76 -12.79 -6.52
C GLU A 120 10.39 -12.59 -5.13
N PRO A 121 9.59 -12.37 -4.06
CA PRO A 121 8.17 -12.68 -3.92
C PRO A 121 7.21 -11.50 -4.12
N LEU A 122 7.68 -10.39 -4.69
CA LEU A 122 6.90 -9.16 -4.77
C LEU A 122 5.99 -9.19 -5.99
N GLY A 123 4.74 -8.78 -5.84
CA GLY A 123 3.73 -8.94 -6.88
C GLY A 123 2.87 -7.71 -7.14
N THR A 124 2.16 -7.76 -8.26
CA THR A 124 1.16 -6.78 -8.65
C THR A 124 -0.25 -7.36 -8.47
N TYR A 125 -1.07 -6.66 -7.70
CA TYR A 125 -2.42 -7.10 -7.32
C TYR A 125 -3.45 -6.02 -7.68
N VAL A 126 -4.42 -6.39 -8.50
CA VAL A 126 -5.46 -5.47 -8.98
C VAL A 126 -6.84 -5.92 -8.50
N PHE A 127 -7.43 -5.12 -7.61
CA PHE A 127 -8.77 -5.32 -7.07
C PHE A 127 -9.82 -4.58 -7.91
N GLY A 128 -9.75 -4.82 -9.22
CA GLY A 128 -10.58 -4.25 -10.26
C GLY A 128 -10.19 -4.89 -11.59
N ASP A 129 -10.43 -4.18 -12.68
CA ASP A 129 -10.03 -4.66 -14.01
C ASP A 129 -8.57 -4.28 -14.31
N ALA A 130 -7.89 -5.11 -15.09
CA ALA A 130 -6.56 -4.83 -15.60
C ALA A 130 -6.54 -4.91 -17.13
N TYR A 131 -6.06 -3.86 -17.77
CA TYR A 131 -5.89 -3.75 -19.22
C TYR A 131 -4.43 -3.43 -19.52
N VAL A 132 -3.70 -4.42 -20.05
CA VAL A 132 -2.26 -4.32 -20.32
C VAL A 132 -2.00 -4.72 -21.76
N GLU A 133 -1.54 -3.79 -22.61
CA GLU A 133 -1.31 -4.12 -24.04
C GLU A 133 -0.15 -5.12 -24.21
N SER A 134 0.89 -5.01 -23.40
CA SER A 134 1.97 -5.99 -23.29
C SER A 134 2.50 -6.10 -21.86
N ALA A 135 2.61 -7.33 -21.37
CA ALA A 135 3.06 -7.64 -20.01
C ALA A 135 4.27 -8.57 -20.09
N ILE A 136 5.36 -8.19 -19.42
CA ILE A 136 6.56 -9.01 -19.31
C ILE A 136 6.85 -9.22 -17.82
N PHE A 137 6.92 -10.47 -17.40
CA PHE A 137 7.22 -10.87 -16.03
C PHE A 137 8.55 -11.61 -16.00
N ASN A 138 9.48 -11.09 -15.21
CA ASN A 138 10.79 -11.67 -14.97
C ASN A 138 10.93 -12.03 -13.50
N HIS A 139 11.75 -13.04 -13.21
CA HIS A 139 11.93 -13.62 -11.89
C HIS A 139 10.60 -14.00 -11.24
N ASN A 140 9.69 -14.59 -12.00
CA ASN A 140 8.42 -15.10 -11.49
C ASN A 140 7.54 -14.05 -10.77
N HIS A 141 7.55 -12.80 -11.23
CA HIS A 141 6.76 -11.72 -10.65
C HIS A 141 5.24 -12.07 -10.66
N PRO A 142 4.59 -12.26 -9.50
CA PRO A 142 3.18 -12.57 -9.45
C PRO A 142 2.30 -11.43 -9.96
N PHE A 143 1.27 -11.76 -10.73
CA PHE A 143 0.28 -10.80 -11.23
C PHE A 143 -1.14 -11.37 -11.11
N ASP A 144 -1.92 -10.83 -10.18
CA ASP A 144 -3.28 -11.30 -9.90
C ASP A 144 -4.32 -10.18 -10.06
N VAL A 145 -5.47 -10.53 -10.63
CA VAL A 145 -6.57 -9.61 -10.95
C VAL A 145 -7.89 -10.21 -10.50
N TRP A 146 -8.70 -9.43 -9.78
CA TRP A 146 -10.01 -9.85 -9.26
C TRP A 146 -11.19 -9.46 -10.14
N GLY A 147 -11.01 -8.48 -11.03
CA GLY A 147 -11.95 -8.15 -12.08
C GLY A 147 -11.60 -8.86 -13.39
N LYS A 148 -11.82 -8.18 -14.50
CA LYS A 148 -11.41 -8.65 -15.82
C LYS A 148 -9.92 -8.40 -16.04
N ALA A 149 -9.19 -9.41 -16.52
CA ALA A 149 -7.82 -9.25 -16.98
C ALA A 149 -7.75 -9.36 -18.50
N GLU A 150 -7.27 -8.32 -19.16
CA GLU A 150 -6.88 -8.30 -20.57
C GLU A 150 -5.37 -8.05 -20.63
N LEU A 151 -4.59 -9.12 -20.70
CA LEU A 151 -3.16 -9.07 -20.93
C LEU A 151 -2.92 -9.44 -22.39
N GLY A 152 -2.47 -8.47 -23.18
CA GLY A 152 -2.20 -8.65 -24.59
C GLY A 152 -0.94 -9.50 -24.80
N ASP A 153 0.12 -8.88 -25.28
CA ASP A 153 1.35 -9.57 -25.62
C ASP A 153 2.15 -9.96 -24.35
N LEU A 154 1.77 -11.09 -23.74
CA LEU A 154 2.27 -11.61 -22.47
C LEU A 154 3.49 -12.52 -22.64
N VAL A 155 4.55 -12.25 -21.87
CA VAL A 155 5.71 -13.14 -21.69
C VAL A 155 6.04 -13.25 -20.21
N HIS A 156 6.36 -14.45 -19.75
CA HIS A 156 6.68 -14.73 -18.36
C HIS A 156 7.82 -15.74 -18.30
N ASP A 157 8.88 -15.44 -17.56
CA ASP A 157 10.11 -16.25 -17.55
C ASP A 157 9.91 -17.68 -17.03
N GLU A 158 9.06 -17.88 -16.01
CA GLU A 158 8.72 -19.21 -15.49
C GLU A 158 8.11 -20.13 -16.57
N THR A 159 7.26 -19.59 -17.44
CA THR A 159 6.52 -20.37 -18.45
C THR A 159 7.20 -20.39 -19.82
N HIS A 160 7.91 -19.32 -20.18
CA HIS A 160 8.50 -19.14 -21.52
C HIS A 160 10.03 -19.17 -21.51
N GLY A 161 10.66 -19.09 -20.34
CA GLY A 161 12.11 -19.00 -20.18
C GLY A 161 12.66 -17.57 -20.25
N ARG A 162 13.83 -17.36 -19.62
CA ARG A 162 14.53 -16.05 -19.59
C ARG A 162 14.99 -15.57 -20.97
N GLU A 163 15.23 -16.48 -21.91
CA GLU A 163 15.58 -16.11 -23.29
C GLU A 163 14.40 -15.46 -24.01
N ALA A 164 13.19 -16.02 -23.87
CA ALA A 164 11.98 -15.45 -24.47
C ALA A 164 11.67 -14.05 -23.92
N VAL A 165 11.89 -13.81 -22.63
CA VAL A 165 11.79 -12.46 -22.03
C VAL A 165 12.76 -11.49 -22.72
N ARG A 166 14.02 -11.87 -22.87
CA ARG A 166 15.05 -11.02 -23.50
C ARG A 166 14.78 -10.75 -24.97
N GLU A 167 14.41 -11.78 -25.72
CA GLU A 167 14.01 -11.64 -27.13
C GLU A 167 12.81 -10.71 -27.26
N ARG A 168 11.81 -10.84 -26.38
CA ARG A 168 10.65 -9.98 -26.41
C ARG A 168 11.00 -8.54 -26.11
N LEU A 169 11.78 -8.27 -25.07
CA LEU A 169 12.25 -6.94 -24.73
C LEU A 169 13.06 -6.30 -25.87
N ALA A 170 13.89 -7.08 -26.57
CA ALA A 170 14.64 -6.61 -27.73
C ALA A 170 13.73 -6.33 -28.95
N ALA A 171 12.79 -7.23 -29.27
CA ALA A 171 11.81 -7.03 -30.35
C ALA A 171 10.93 -5.80 -30.12
N GLN A 172 10.68 -5.51 -28.85
CA GLN A 172 9.97 -4.34 -28.39
C GLN A 172 10.78 -3.05 -28.44
N GLY A 173 12.11 -3.12 -28.66
CA GLY A 173 13.02 -1.97 -28.61
C GLY A 173 13.21 -1.41 -27.19
N VAL A 174 12.96 -2.23 -26.15
CA VAL A 174 13.26 -1.91 -24.76
C VAL A 174 14.73 -2.22 -24.45
N LEU A 175 15.21 -3.38 -24.93
CA LEU A 175 16.63 -3.75 -24.84
C LEU A 175 17.36 -3.49 -26.16
N SER A 176 18.58 -2.96 -26.05
CA SER A 176 19.48 -2.76 -27.19
C SER A 176 20.15 -4.06 -27.67
N SER A 177 20.37 -5.01 -26.75
CA SER A 177 20.94 -6.33 -27.03
C SER A 177 20.39 -7.38 -26.05
N PRO A 178 19.92 -8.54 -26.52
CA PRO A 178 19.41 -9.61 -25.66
C PRO A 178 20.52 -10.43 -24.97
N ARG A 179 21.80 -10.07 -25.15
CA ARG A 179 22.94 -10.88 -24.66
C ARG A 179 23.44 -10.51 -23.25
N TYR A 180 22.93 -9.43 -22.66
CA TYR A 180 23.34 -8.99 -21.33
C TYR A 180 22.62 -9.77 -20.23
N GLU A 181 23.35 -10.11 -19.16
CA GLU A 181 22.80 -10.83 -17.99
C GLU A 181 22.15 -9.88 -16.97
N ASP A 182 22.72 -8.69 -16.76
CA ASP A 182 22.10 -7.63 -15.95
C ASP A 182 21.55 -6.55 -16.89
N PHE A 183 20.22 -6.57 -17.08
CA PHE A 183 19.54 -5.76 -18.10
C PHE A 183 18.44 -4.86 -17.51
N LEU A 184 18.31 -4.78 -16.18
CA LEU A 184 17.20 -4.06 -15.54
C LEU A 184 17.27 -2.55 -15.74
N VAL A 185 18.47 -1.98 -15.66
CA VAL A 185 18.69 -0.56 -15.94
C VAL A 185 18.33 -0.22 -17.38
N ASP A 186 18.71 -1.10 -18.32
CA ASP A 186 18.36 -0.94 -19.74
C ASP A 186 16.86 -1.05 -19.96
N VAL A 187 16.17 -1.95 -19.25
CA VAL A 187 14.70 -2.06 -19.29
C VAL A 187 14.05 -0.78 -18.83
N GLN A 188 14.47 -0.24 -17.67
CA GLN A 188 13.93 1.01 -17.16
C GLN A 188 14.13 2.15 -18.17
N MET A 189 15.34 2.32 -18.70
CA MET A 189 15.62 3.35 -19.71
C MET A 189 14.83 3.13 -21.00
N GLY A 190 14.71 1.89 -21.46
CA GLY A 190 13.95 1.53 -22.66
C GLY A 190 12.47 1.85 -22.52
N LEU A 191 11.87 1.54 -21.37
CA LEU A 191 10.48 1.90 -21.06
C LEU A 191 10.27 3.42 -21.00
N ARG A 192 11.18 4.16 -20.35
CA ARG A 192 11.14 5.63 -20.34
C ARG A 192 11.14 6.21 -21.75
N ASN A 193 12.08 5.78 -22.59
CA ASN A 193 12.20 6.22 -23.98
C ASN A 193 10.94 5.93 -24.80
N GLN A 194 10.25 4.81 -24.53
CA GLN A 194 9.00 4.48 -25.21
C GLN A 194 7.84 5.35 -24.78
N ALA A 195 7.70 5.57 -23.46
CA ALA A 195 6.70 6.47 -22.92
C ALA A 195 6.82 7.88 -23.52
N GLU A 196 8.05 8.40 -23.64
CA GLU A 196 8.33 9.69 -24.26
C GLU A 196 7.91 9.75 -25.74
N ARG A 197 8.06 8.65 -26.49
CA ARG A 197 7.63 8.58 -27.90
C ARG A 197 6.12 8.57 -28.08
N TRP A 198 5.37 7.99 -27.13
CA TRP A 198 3.91 7.98 -27.20
C TRP A 198 3.29 9.28 -26.71
N GLY A 199 3.99 10.02 -25.86
CA GLY A 199 3.46 11.24 -25.26
C GLY A 199 2.34 10.97 -24.26
N SER A 200 1.51 11.97 -24.00
CA SER A 200 0.49 11.96 -22.96
C SER A 200 -0.52 10.81 -23.08
N LEU A 201 -1.13 10.47 -21.94
CA LEU A 201 -2.20 9.48 -21.91
C LEU A 201 -3.40 9.94 -22.77
N PRO A 202 -4.09 9.01 -23.43
CA PRO A 202 -5.36 9.29 -24.08
C PRO A 202 -6.40 9.86 -23.10
N GLU A 203 -7.17 10.87 -23.53
CA GLU A 203 -8.15 11.53 -22.66
C GLU A 203 -9.30 10.59 -22.22
N ASP A 204 -9.63 9.57 -23.01
CA ASP A 204 -10.61 8.54 -22.63
C ASP A 204 -10.12 7.67 -21.47
N TRP A 205 -8.80 7.53 -21.30
CA TRP A 205 -8.23 6.89 -20.11
C TRP A 205 -8.43 7.82 -18.91
N VAL A 206 -8.05 9.09 -19.04
CA VAL A 206 -8.13 10.09 -17.95
C VAL A 206 -9.58 10.38 -17.50
N ALA A 207 -10.55 10.22 -18.41
CA ALA A 207 -11.97 10.38 -18.12
C ALA A 207 -12.53 9.29 -17.17
N ARG A 208 -11.86 8.13 -17.05
CA ARG A 208 -12.29 7.05 -16.16
C ARG A 208 -11.99 7.41 -14.71
N LYS A 209 -13.05 7.55 -13.93
CA LYS A 209 -12.97 7.85 -12.49
C LYS A 209 -13.22 6.61 -11.65
N TYR A 210 -12.37 6.41 -10.65
CA TYR A 210 -12.64 5.37 -9.67
C TYR A 210 -13.92 5.72 -8.90
N THR A 211 -14.81 4.74 -8.82
CA THR A 211 -16.01 4.81 -7.99
C THR A 211 -15.86 3.77 -6.90
N PRO A 212 -15.65 4.18 -5.63
CA PRO A 212 -15.56 3.25 -4.52
C PRO A 212 -16.82 2.39 -4.45
N LYS A 213 -16.66 1.07 -4.28
CA LYS A 213 -17.82 0.18 -4.12
C LYS A 213 -18.40 0.35 -2.71
N PRO A 214 -19.71 0.12 -2.51
CA PRO A 214 -20.30 0.11 -1.16
C PRO A 214 -19.59 -0.93 -0.29
N GLY A 215 -18.83 -0.46 0.72
CA GLY A 215 -17.90 -1.27 1.53
C GLY A 215 -16.46 -0.73 1.54
N ASP A 216 -16.01 -0.10 0.45
CA ASP A 216 -14.71 0.57 0.36
C ASP A 216 -14.71 1.92 1.12
N ILE A 217 -15.90 2.50 1.36
CA ILE A 217 -16.09 3.82 1.96
C ILE A 217 -15.84 3.80 3.47
N ASP A 218 -16.25 2.73 4.18
CA ASP A 218 -16.02 2.58 5.62
C ASP A 218 -14.56 2.25 5.95
N ALA A 219 -13.80 1.73 4.98
CA ALA A 219 -12.37 1.47 5.07
C ALA A 219 -11.49 2.74 5.02
N GLY A 220 -12.05 3.85 4.55
CA GLY A 220 -11.29 5.05 4.17
C GLY A 220 -11.23 6.16 5.18
N LYS A 221 -12.03 6.13 6.24
CA LYS A 221 -11.83 7.07 7.35
C LYS A 221 -10.64 6.57 8.15
N LEU A 222 -9.45 7.04 7.76
CA LEU A 222 -8.29 7.05 8.64
C LEU A 222 -8.78 7.50 10.02
N PRO A 223 -8.57 6.70 11.08
CA PRO A 223 -8.84 7.21 12.41
C PRO A 223 -8.05 8.52 12.57
N PRO A 224 -8.63 9.51 13.27
CA PRO A 224 -7.94 10.77 13.52
C PRO A 224 -6.52 10.48 14.04
N PRO A 225 -5.52 11.29 13.64
CA PRO A 225 -4.13 11.08 14.04
C PRO A 225 -4.08 10.80 15.55
N ARG A 226 -3.50 9.66 15.92
CA ARG A 226 -3.46 9.26 17.32
C ARG A 226 -2.55 10.22 18.07
N LEU A 227 -3.12 11.00 18.97
CA LEU A 227 -2.39 11.96 19.79
C LEU A 227 -1.27 11.26 20.56
N GLY A 228 -0.11 11.90 20.70
CA GLY A 228 1.11 11.26 21.26
C GLY A 228 0.87 10.58 22.61
N VAL A 229 0.02 11.18 23.46
CA VAL A 229 -0.37 10.62 24.76
C VAL A 229 -1.12 9.28 24.64
N VAL A 230 -1.91 9.08 23.58
CA VAL A 230 -2.62 7.82 23.32
C VAL A 230 -1.63 6.71 22.96
N LEU A 231 -0.64 7.02 22.13
CA LEU A 231 0.41 6.08 21.74
C LEU A 231 1.29 5.70 22.94
N GLU A 232 1.63 6.67 23.79
CA GLU A 232 2.34 6.41 25.04
C GLU A 232 1.53 5.50 25.97
N LEU A 233 0.22 5.74 26.11
CA LEU A 233 -0.66 4.93 26.93
C LEU A 233 -0.73 3.48 26.44
N GLU A 234 -0.93 3.30 25.13
CA GLU A 234 -0.99 1.97 24.52
C GLU A 234 0.33 1.21 24.72
N ARG A 235 1.47 1.89 24.51
CA ARG A 235 2.79 1.30 24.74
C ARG A 235 3.00 0.91 26.19
N TRP A 236 2.69 1.81 27.12
CA TRP A 236 2.81 1.53 28.55
C TRP A 236 1.97 0.32 28.97
N LEU A 237 0.70 0.26 28.54
CA LEU A 237 -0.18 -0.88 28.83
C LEU A 237 0.31 -2.19 28.21
N ALA A 238 0.98 -2.15 27.06
CA ALA A 238 1.51 -3.33 26.40
C ALA A 238 2.79 -3.86 27.06
N THR A 239 3.65 -2.99 27.61
CA THR A 239 4.97 -3.38 28.14
C THR A 239 5.02 -3.49 29.66
N THR A 240 4.03 -2.93 30.35
CA THR A 240 4.01 -2.92 31.82
C THR A 240 3.85 -4.33 32.39
N GLN A 241 4.61 -4.64 33.43
CA GLN A 241 4.52 -5.90 34.19
C GLN A 241 3.50 -5.81 35.34
N LEU A 242 2.79 -4.69 35.43
CA LEU A 242 1.79 -4.46 36.47
C LEU A 242 0.55 -5.32 36.24
N THR A 243 -0.04 -5.80 37.34
CA THR A 243 -1.35 -6.45 37.31
C THR A 243 -2.44 -5.45 36.90
N GLN A 244 -3.58 -5.92 36.37
CA GLN A 244 -4.68 -5.02 35.96
C GLN A 244 -5.17 -4.10 37.10
N ARG A 245 -5.11 -4.52 38.37
CA ARG A 245 -5.47 -3.66 39.51
C ARG A 245 -4.45 -2.53 39.70
N GLN A 246 -3.16 -2.85 39.65
CA GLN A 246 -2.08 -1.84 39.72
C GLN A 246 -2.10 -0.90 38.51
N GLN A 247 -2.39 -1.41 37.31
CA GLN A 247 -2.59 -0.58 36.12
C GLN A 247 -3.74 0.43 36.34
N LEU A 248 -4.83 0.01 36.97
CA LEU A 248 -5.97 0.88 37.30
C LEU A 248 -5.59 1.99 38.29
N GLU A 249 -4.74 1.69 39.27
CA GLU A 249 -4.20 2.66 40.23
C GLU A 249 -3.27 3.67 39.54
N GLU A 250 -2.34 3.19 38.72
CA GLU A 250 -1.45 4.04 37.91
C GLU A 250 -2.23 4.93 36.93
N LEU A 251 -3.28 4.39 36.31
CA LEU A 251 -4.15 5.15 35.43
C LEU A 251 -4.83 6.31 36.18
N ARG A 252 -5.28 6.06 37.42
CA ARG A 252 -5.89 7.10 38.28
C ARG A 252 -4.88 8.14 38.73
N ALA A 253 -3.69 7.71 39.13
CA ALA A 253 -2.69 8.57 39.77
C ALA A 253 -1.89 9.42 38.77
N HIS A 254 -1.51 8.83 37.63
CA HIS A 254 -0.49 9.41 36.75
C HIS A 254 -0.98 9.67 35.33
N TRP A 255 -1.92 8.88 34.81
CA TRP A 255 -2.43 9.07 33.45
C TRP A 255 -3.63 9.99 33.37
N ARG A 256 -4.49 10.01 34.40
CA ARG A 256 -5.78 10.71 34.35
C ARG A 256 -5.68 12.14 33.83
N SER A 257 -4.77 12.96 34.37
CA SER A 257 -4.60 14.36 33.97
C SER A 257 -4.16 14.55 32.52
N ARG A 258 -3.57 13.53 31.90
CA ARG A 258 -3.10 13.53 30.52
C ARG A 258 -4.17 13.05 29.53
N LEU A 259 -5.24 12.42 30.03
CA LEU A 259 -6.27 11.76 29.23
C LEU A 259 -7.62 12.50 29.22
N THR A 260 -7.73 13.64 29.89
CA THR A 260 -8.97 14.43 30.01
C THR A 260 -9.32 15.25 28.76
N ASP A 261 -8.36 15.44 27.85
CA ASP A 261 -8.56 16.13 26.58
C ASP A 261 -9.67 15.46 25.76
N ALA A 262 -10.60 16.27 25.25
CA ALA A 262 -11.77 15.82 24.49
C ALA A 262 -11.38 15.03 23.22
N GLU A 263 -10.24 15.33 22.60
CA GLU A 263 -9.75 14.61 21.42
C GLU A 263 -9.06 13.27 21.77
N VAL A 264 -8.49 13.15 22.98
CA VAL A 264 -7.79 11.95 23.47
C VAL A 264 -8.77 10.91 24.03
N ARG A 265 -9.81 11.40 24.70
CA ARG A 265 -10.72 10.61 25.54
C ARG A 265 -11.37 9.42 24.86
N PRO A 266 -11.91 9.50 23.62
CA PRO A 266 -12.59 8.36 23.01
C PRO A 266 -11.66 7.16 22.83
N GLU A 267 -10.43 7.42 22.38
CA GLU A 267 -9.45 6.39 22.07
C GLU A 267 -8.78 5.85 23.34
N ALA A 268 -8.47 6.71 24.31
CA ALA A 268 -7.99 6.30 25.63
C ALA A 268 -8.99 5.39 26.34
N THR A 269 -10.29 5.72 26.28
CA THR A 269 -11.38 4.91 26.83
C THR A 269 -11.41 3.51 26.21
N ARG A 270 -11.28 3.42 24.89
CA ARG A 270 -11.26 2.15 24.16
C ARG A 270 -10.06 1.27 24.56
N ILE A 271 -8.87 1.87 24.65
CA ILE A 271 -7.63 1.16 25.01
C ILE A 271 -7.70 0.65 26.46
N ILE A 272 -8.13 1.49 27.41
CA ILE A 272 -8.28 1.11 28.82
C ILE A 272 -9.29 -0.03 28.98
N ARG A 273 -10.44 0.02 28.28
CA ARG A 273 -11.43 -1.08 28.28
C ARG A 273 -10.86 -2.39 27.77
N LYS A 274 -10.00 -2.35 26.76
CA LYS A 274 -9.36 -3.55 26.20
C LYS A 274 -8.32 -4.13 27.16
N ALA A 275 -7.49 -3.29 27.78
CA ALA A 275 -6.43 -3.73 28.68
C ALA A 275 -6.97 -4.20 30.05
N ILE A 276 -7.93 -3.45 30.62
CA ILE A 276 -8.60 -3.77 31.90
C ILE A 276 -9.90 -4.52 31.60
N ASN A 277 -9.78 -5.79 31.22
CA ASN A 277 -10.93 -6.61 30.81
C ASN A 277 -11.50 -7.53 31.91
N SER A 278 -10.89 -7.53 33.10
CA SER A 278 -11.37 -8.33 34.23
C SER A 278 -12.78 -7.92 34.68
N LYS A 279 -13.70 -8.89 34.76
CA LYS A 279 -15.06 -8.69 35.29
C LYS A 279 -15.05 -8.14 36.72
N LYS A 280 -14.07 -8.51 37.54
CA LYS A 280 -13.94 -8.05 38.94
C LYS A 280 -13.54 -6.58 39.06
N LEU A 281 -12.98 -6.00 37.99
CA LEU A 281 -12.52 -4.61 37.96
C LEU A 281 -13.39 -3.73 37.05
N ALA A 282 -14.50 -4.26 36.52
CA ALA A 282 -15.34 -3.55 35.56
C ALA A 282 -15.92 -2.26 36.15
N GLU A 283 -16.45 -2.31 37.36
CA GLU A 283 -16.99 -1.14 38.06
C GLU A 283 -15.93 -0.08 38.33
N GLU A 284 -14.76 -0.51 38.80
CA GLU A 284 -13.62 0.35 39.10
C GLU A 284 -13.05 1.04 37.85
N ARG A 285 -13.00 0.31 36.73
CA ARG A 285 -12.63 0.81 35.41
C ARG A 285 -13.66 1.81 34.91
N ASP A 286 -14.93 1.45 34.92
CA ASP A 286 -15.99 2.31 34.38
C ASP A 286 -16.15 3.58 35.24
N ALA A 287 -15.85 3.51 36.54
CA ALA A 287 -15.71 4.69 37.39
C ALA A 287 -14.56 5.61 36.95
N LEU A 288 -13.36 5.07 36.69
CA LEU A 288 -12.25 5.86 36.13
C LEU A 288 -12.64 6.50 34.79
N LEU A 289 -13.25 5.74 33.88
CA LEU A 289 -13.64 6.22 32.56
C LEU A 289 -14.64 7.38 32.63
N ARG A 290 -15.62 7.32 33.54
CA ARG A 290 -16.55 8.45 33.81
C ARG A 290 -15.86 9.69 34.35
N THR A 291 -14.68 9.56 34.97
CA THR A 291 -13.90 10.73 35.44
C THR A 291 -13.01 11.34 34.35
N LEU A 292 -12.94 10.69 33.18
CA LEU A 292 -12.35 11.26 31.98
C LEU A 292 -13.38 12.05 31.17
N ASP A 293 -14.68 11.83 31.40
CA ASP A 293 -15.79 12.59 30.81
C ASP A 293 -15.90 14.02 31.39
#